data_AF-A0A961TI72-F1
#
_entry.id   AF-A0A961TI72-F1
#
_cell.length_a   1.000
_cell.length_b   1.000
_cell.length_c   1.000
_cell.angle_alpha   90.00
_cell.angle_beta   90.00
_cell.angle_gamma   90.00
#
_symmetry.space_group_name_H-M   'P 1'
#
loop_
_entity.id
_entity.type
_entity.pdbx_description
1 polymer ?
#
loop_
_entity_poly.entity_id
_entity_poly.type
_entity_poly.pdbx_seq_one_letter_code
_entity_poly.pdbx_strand_id
1 'polypeptide(L)' 'MEVDIDRLGRSFAGHDGFDCPHCGHTHNISDSDVCASVVSYWGDDPHDFNCYHCGKDFLVLESVTRQFTAAKTHDELDA' A
#
# COMPACT_ATOMS: atom_id res chain seq x y z
N MET A 1 -1.91 -24.25 -0.23
CA MET A 1 -2.58 -23.21 0.59
C MET A 1 -2.41 -21.94 -0.19
N GLU A 2 -3.34 -21.70 -1.10
CA GLU A 2 -3.39 -20.51 -1.94
C GLU A 2 -3.83 -19.37 -1.02
N VAL A 3 -2.92 -18.43 -0.74
CA VAL A 3 -3.23 -17.28 0.09
C VAL A 3 -4.01 -16.32 -0.81
N ASP A 4 -5.30 -16.21 -0.55
CA ASP A 4 -6.27 -15.43 -1.33
C ASP A 4 -5.93 -13.93 -1.23
N ILE A 5 -5.18 -13.40 -2.22
CA ILE A 5 -4.68 -12.01 -2.29
C ILE A 5 -5.84 -11.00 -2.26
N ASP A 6 -7.05 -11.40 -2.65
CA ASP A 6 -8.27 -10.59 -2.65
C ASP A 6 -8.64 -10.07 -1.25
N ARG A 7 -8.31 -10.84 -0.19
CA ARG A 7 -8.49 -10.39 1.20
C ARG A 7 -7.49 -9.31 1.62
N LEU A 8 -6.28 -9.31 1.09
CA LEU A 8 -5.29 -8.26 1.33
C LEU A 8 -5.70 -6.96 0.62
N GLY A 9 -6.28 -7.09 -0.58
CA GLY A 9 -6.73 -5.96 -1.40
C GLY A 9 -7.92 -5.16 -0.83
N ARG A 10 -8.73 -5.74 0.07
CA ARG A 10 -9.89 -5.03 0.65
C ARG A 10 -9.54 -4.07 1.80
N SER A 11 -8.36 -4.20 2.42
CA SER A 11 -7.96 -3.34 3.56
C SER A 11 -7.27 -2.03 3.14
N PHE A 12 -6.87 -1.86 1.87
CA PHE A 12 -6.19 -0.63 1.42
C PHE A 12 -7.11 0.58 1.20
N ALA A 13 -8.43 0.43 1.37
CA ALA A 13 -9.41 1.51 1.21
C ALA A 13 -9.56 2.41 2.46
N GLY A 14 -8.61 2.33 3.42
CA GLY A 14 -8.50 3.21 4.59
C GLY A 14 -7.08 3.77 4.66
N HIS A 15 -6.95 5.08 4.43
CA HIS A 15 -5.76 5.83 4.03
C HIS A 15 -4.53 5.86 4.96
N ASP A 16 -4.31 4.87 5.83
CA ASP A 16 -3.28 4.99 6.86
C ASP A 16 -2.59 3.68 7.24
N GLY A 17 -2.89 2.52 6.65
CA GLY A 17 -2.21 1.28 7.01
C GLY A 17 -2.56 0.03 6.22
N PHE A 18 -1.98 -1.09 6.65
CA PHE A 18 -2.29 -2.45 6.18
C PHE A 18 -2.29 -3.45 7.34
N ASP A 19 -3.11 -4.49 7.25
CA ASP A 19 -3.24 -5.49 8.32
C ASP A 19 -2.36 -6.71 8.07
N CYS A 20 -1.70 -7.20 9.11
CA CYS A 20 -0.99 -8.46 9.04
C CYS A 20 -1.98 -9.61 8.80
N PRO A 21 -1.82 -10.42 7.73
CA PRO A 21 -2.76 -11.51 7.42
C PRO A 21 -2.72 -12.65 8.44
N HIS A 22 -1.70 -12.69 9.31
CA HIS A 22 -1.53 -13.75 10.30
C HIS A 22 -2.15 -13.44 11.66
N CYS A 23 -2.13 -12.18 12.10
CA CYS A 23 -2.58 -11.79 13.43
C CYS A 23 -3.62 -10.66 13.43
N GLY A 24 -3.88 -10.02 12.29
CA GLY A 24 -4.83 -8.90 12.17
C GLY A 24 -4.33 -7.59 12.77
N HIS A 25 -3.04 -7.48 13.10
CA HIS A 25 -2.46 -6.23 13.60
C HIS A 25 -2.28 -5.22 12.47
N THR A 26 -2.73 -3.98 12.68
CA THR A 26 -2.62 -2.90 11.69
C THR A 26 -1.26 -2.21 11.78
N HIS A 27 -0.54 -2.15 10.66
CA HIS A 27 0.68 -1.39 10.47
C HIS A 27 0.36 -0.04 9.83
N ASN A 28 0.72 1.06 10.48
CA ASN A 28 0.41 2.40 10.00
C ASN A 28 1.49 2.91 9.04
N ILE A 29 1.11 3.41 7.86
CA ILE A 29 2.05 3.97 6.86
C ILE A 29 2.68 5.31 7.31
N SER A 30 2.08 6.00 8.29
CA SER A 30 2.69 7.20 8.89
C SER A 30 3.91 6.88 9.75
N ASP A 31 4.12 5.61 10.12
CA ASP A 31 5.34 5.16 10.76
C ASP A 31 6.48 5.13 9.73
N SER A 32 7.61 5.78 10.05
CA SER A 32 8.72 5.91 9.10
C SER A 32 9.39 4.59 8.74
N ASP A 33 9.44 3.63 9.67
CA ASP A 33 10.05 2.31 9.43
C ASP A 33 9.12 1.45 8.56
N VAL A 34 7.82 1.55 8.80
CA VAL A 34 6.81 0.91 7.95
C VAL A 34 6.81 1.51 6.55
N CYS A 35 6.77 2.85 6.44
CA CYS A 35 6.80 3.54 5.15
C CYS A 35 8.03 3.17 4.33
N ALA A 36 9.23 3.25 4.93
CA ALA A 36 10.47 2.95 4.22
C ALA A 36 10.59 1.49 3.75
N SER A 37 9.84 0.55 4.35
CA SER A 37 9.91 -0.87 4.00
C SER A 37 8.93 -1.28 2.91
N VAL A 38 7.80 -0.59 2.74
CA VAL A 38 6.74 -1.00 1.79
C VAL A 38 6.34 0.06 0.76
N VAL A 39 6.81 1.30 0.93
CA VAL A 39 6.48 2.41 0.02
C VAL A 39 7.61 2.64 -0.97
N SER A 40 7.26 2.65 -2.25
CA SER A 40 8.19 2.88 -3.35
C SER A 40 7.66 3.97 -4.28
N TYR A 41 8.51 4.42 -5.20
CA TYR A 41 8.08 5.42 -6.18
C TYR A 41 7.11 4.83 -7.21
N TRP A 42 7.26 3.54 -7.57
CA TRP A 42 6.55 2.92 -8.69
C TRP A 42 5.37 2.04 -8.28
N GLY A 43 5.41 1.47 -7.08
CA GLY A 43 4.36 0.61 -6.54
C GLY A 43 4.06 -0.63 -7.36
N ASP A 44 5.10 -1.21 -7.94
CA ASP A 44 5.00 -2.39 -8.82
C ASP A 44 5.75 -3.61 -8.26
N ASP A 45 6.58 -3.41 -7.23
CA ASP A 45 7.38 -4.49 -6.64
C ASP A 45 6.81 -4.93 -5.28
N PRO A 46 6.60 -6.25 -5.06
CA PRO A 46 6.17 -6.74 -3.77
C PRO A 46 7.32 -6.69 -2.75
N HIS A 47 7.03 -6.15 -1.57
CA HIS A 47 7.98 -6.02 -0.47
C HIS A 47 7.76 -7.09 0.59
N ASP A 48 8.82 -7.76 1.02
CA ASP A 48 8.81 -8.63 2.21
C ASP A 48 8.76 -7.76 3.48
N PHE A 49 7.75 -7.99 4.32
CA PHE A 49 7.55 -7.27 5.57
C PHE A 49 7.42 -8.24 6.75
N ASN A 50 8.19 -8.00 7.82
CA ASN A 50 8.12 -8.78 9.05
C ASN A 50 7.17 -8.12 10.06
N CYS A 51 6.13 -8.84 10.48
CA CYS A 51 5.21 -8.33 11.50
C CYS A 51 5.89 -8.21 12.87
N TYR A 52 6.13 -6.99 13.38
CA TYR A 52 6.70 -6.81 14.73
C TYR A 52 5.81 -7.34 15.87
N HIS A 53 4.53 -7.61 15.63
CA HIS A 53 3.61 -8.15 16.65
C HIS A 53 3.65 -9.69 16.74
N CYS A 54 3.72 -10.40 15.60
CA CYS A 54 3.69 -11.87 15.58
C CYS A 54 4.95 -12.54 15.03
N GLY A 55 5.90 -11.76 14.53
CA GLY A 55 7.20 -12.20 14.00
C GLY A 55 7.13 -12.92 12.65
N LYS A 56 5.96 -13.00 12.02
CA LYS A 56 5.79 -13.68 10.72
C LYS A 56 5.99 -12.72 9.55
N ASP A 57 6.65 -13.23 8.52
CA ASP A 57 6.83 -12.54 7.26
C ASP A 57 5.57 -12.64 6.38
N PHE A 58 5.33 -11.59 5.60
CA PHE A 58 4.31 -11.53 4.57
C PHE A 58 4.68 -10.50 3.49
N LEU A 59 4.08 -10.65 2.31
CA LEU A 59 4.29 -9.73 1.20
C LEU A 59 3.31 -8.57 1.27
N VAL A 60 3.81 -7.37 1.02
CA VAL A 60 3.03 -6.14 0.88
C VAL A 60 3.25 -5.61 -0.54
N LEU A 61 2.15 -5.37 -1.26
CA LEU A 61 2.18 -4.70 -2.55
C LEU A 61 1.40 -3.40 -2.42
N GLU A 62 2.09 -2.27 -2.53
CA GLU A 62 1.41 -0.99 -2.68
C GLU A 62 0.83 -0.86 -4.09
N SER A 63 -0.20 -0.05 -4.27
CA SER A 63 -0.76 0.24 -5.60
C SER A 63 -0.73 1.73 -5.85
N VAL A 64 0.10 2.17 -6.79
CA VAL A 64 0.28 3.60 -7.11
C VAL A 64 -0.46 3.92 -8.41
N THR A 65 -1.42 4.85 -8.34
CA THR A 65 -2.10 5.39 -9.54
C THR A 65 -1.61 6.80 -9.82
N ARG A 66 -1.00 7.02 -10.99
CA ARG A 66 -0.62 8.36 -11.46
C ARG A 66 -1.61 8.84 -12.50
N GLN A 67 -2.18 10.02 -12.29
CA GLN A 67 -3.06 10.68 -13.24
C GLN A 67 -2.37 11.91 -13.80
N PHE A 68 -2.43 12.05 -15.12
CA PHE A 68 -1.91 13.21 -15.83
C PHE A 68 -3.03 13.77 -16.69
N THR A 69 -3.39 15.02 -16.44
CA THR A 69 -4.35 15.75 -17.27
C THR A 69 -3.58 16.80 -18.05
N ALA A 70 -3.74 16.80 -19.36
CA ALA A 70 -3.18 17.80 -20.24
C ALA A 70 -4.32 18.59 -20.87
N ALA A 71 -4.22 19.93 -20.82
CA ALA A 71 -5.16 20.80 -21.50
C ALA A 71 -4.43 21.82 -22.38
N LYS A 72 -5.18 22.44 -23.29
CA LYS A 72 -4.63 23.38 -24.27
C LYS A 72 -4.55 24.79 -23.68
N THR A 73 -5.42 25.10 -22.73
CA THR A 73 -5.41 26.36 -21.97
C THR A 73 -5.47 26.09 -20.47
N HIS A 74 -5.07 27.08 -19.66
CA HIS A 74 -5.15 26.96 -18.19
C HIS A 74 -6.59 26.83 -17.71
N ASP A 75 -7.52 27.56 -18.34
CA ASP A 75 -8.96 27.52 -18.01
C ASP A 75 -9.60 26.13 -18.20
N GLU A 76 -9.01 25.24 -19.00
CA GLU A 76 -9.48 23.87 -19.22
C GLU A 76 -8.95 22.87 -18.17
N LEU A 77 -7.92 23.23 -17.37
CA LEU A 77 -7.35 22.37 -16.32
C LEU A 77 -8.10 22.49 -14.98
N ASP A 78 -8.76 23.61 -14.73
CA ASP A 78 -9.42 23.93 -13.46
C ASP A 78 -10.94 23.67 -13.47
N ALA A 79 -11.45 23.00 -14.52
CA ALA A 79 -12.89 22.75 -14.76
C ALA A 79 -13.38 21.37 -14.26
#